data_AF-A0A7X7SEQ6-F1
#
_entry.id   AF-A0A7X7SEQ6-F1
#
_cell.length_a   1.000
_cell.length_b   1.000
_cell.length_c   1.000
_cell.angle_alpha   90.00
_cell.angle_beta   90.00
_cell.angle_gamma   90.00
#
_symmetry.space_group_name_H-M   'P 1'
#
loop_
_entity.id
_entity.type
_entity.pdbx_description
1 polymer ?
#
loop_
_entity_poly.entity_id
_entity_poly.type
_entity_poly.pdbx_seq_one_letter_code
_entity_poly.pdbx_strand_id
1 'polypeptide(L)' 'MTFTSIDYEKFRALRVTHVATRLEELIADEVNDTLTPEQLFLTAVDDALEQRRAHKVEKLIRQAGFPIPHAT' A
#
# COMPACT_ATOMS: atom_id res chain seq x y z
N MET A 1 13.91 -1.57 11.33
CA MET A 1 13.10 -2.02 12.49
C MET A 1 11.95 -2.84 11.95
N THR A 2 11.58 -3.95 12.60
CA THR A 2 10.49 -4.84 12.12
C THR A 2 9.27 -4.71 13.03
N PHE A 3 8.07 -4.53 12.49
CA PHE A 3 6.83 -4.44 13.27
C PHE A 3 6.52 -5.77 13.97
N THR A 4 5.93 -5.69 15.18
CA THR A 4 5.58 -6.89 15.95
C THR A 4 4.19 -7.43 15.58
N SER A 5 3.88 -8.67 15.97
CA SER A 5 2.54 -9.24 15.80
C SER A 5 1.43 -8.39 16.44
N ILE A 6 1.71 -7.77 17.60
CA ILE A 6 0.78 -6.87 18.27
C ILE A 6 0.52 -5.61 17.42
N ASP A 7 1.53 -5.11 16.72
CA ASP A 7 1.38 -3.93 15.86
C ASP A 7 0.56 -4.26 14.61
N TYR A 8 0.75 -5.44 14.01
CA TYR A 8 -0.10 -5.90 12.91
C TYR A 8 -1.58 -6.02 13.29
N GLU A 9 -1.89 -6.45 14.51
CA GLU A 9 -3.28 -6.46 15.02
C GLU A 9 -3.85 -5.04 15.14
N LYS A 10 -3.06 -4.07 15.64
CA LYS A 10 -3.47 -2.65 15.66
C LYS A 10 -3.69 -2.10 14.25
N PHE A 11 -2.80 -2.41 13.31
CA PHE A 11 -2.92 -1.97 11.92
C PHE A 11 -4.16 -2.53 11.25
N ARG A 12 -4.49 -3.79 11.54
CA ARG A 12 -5.72 -4.44 11.07
C ARG A 12 -6.95 -3.75 11.65
N ALA A 13 -6.97 -3.48 12.95
CA ALA A 13 -8.07 -2.78 13.61
C ALA A 13 -8.32 -1.38 13.02
N LEU A 14 -7.24 -0.65 12.72
CA LEU A 14 -7.29 0.68 12.10
C LEU A 14 -7.41 0.66 10.56
N ARG A 15 -7.35 -0.53 9.94
CA ARG A 15 -7.36 -0.72 8.47
C ARG A 15 -6.21 0.00 7.74
N VAL A 16 -5.06 0.12 8.39
CA VAL A 16 -3.84 0.76 7.84
C VAL A 16 -2.75 -0.24 7.48
N THR A 17 -3.07 -1.54 7.43
CA THR A 17 -2.09 -2.61 7.17
C THR A 17 -1.21 -2.34 5.95
N HIS A 18 -1.78 -1.88 4.82
CA HIS A 18 -1.00 -1.61 3.62
C HIS A 18 -0.08 -0.40 3.78
N VAL A 19 -0.53 0.66 4.47
CA VAL A 19 0.33 1.82 4.79
C VAL A 19 1.49 1.39 5.67
N ALA A 20 1.22 0.58 6.71
CA ALA A 20 2.26 0.09 7.62
C ALA A 20 3.30 -0.78 6.89
N THR A 21 2.86 -1.69 6.01
CA THR A 21 3.78 -2.50 5.19
C THR A 21 4.66 -1.63 4.29
N ARG A 22 4.08 -0.65 3.59
CA ARG A 22 4.87 0.27 2.74
C ARG A 22 5.83 1.13 3.54
N LEU A 23 5.39 1.62 4.71
CA LEU A 23 6.26 2.39 5.59
C LEU A 23 7.44 1.56 6.11
N GLU A 24 7.23 0.28 6.43
CA GLU A 24 8.30 -0.64 6.83
C GLU A 24 9.35 -0.79 5.73
N GLU A 25 8.89 -0.98 4.49
CA GLU A 25 9.75 -1.10 3.30
C GLU A 25 10.54 0.19 3.07
N LEU A 26 9.88 1.34 3.12
CA LEU A 26 10.51 2.65 2.90
C LEU A 26 11.56 2.99 3.97
N ILE A 27 11.31 2.63 5.23
CA ILE A 27 12.27 2.84 6.33
C ILE A 27 13.48 1.90 6.21
N ALA A 28 13.31 0.72 5.60
CA ALA A 28 14.40 -0.24 5.45
C ALA A 28 15.32 0.05 4.25
N ASP A 29 14.91 0.95 3.36
CA ASP A 29 15.66 1.32 2.17
C ASP A 29 16.63 2.47 2.45
N GLU A 30 17.94 2.20 2.31
CA GLU A 30 19.02 3.17 2.52
C GLU A 30 18.92 4.40 1.60
N VAL A 31 18.24 4.28 0.45
CA VAL A 31 17.96 5.41 -0.47
C VAL A 31 17.12 6.49 0.21
N ASN A 32 16.34 6.11 1.21
CA ASN A 32 15.40 6.98 1.91
C ASN A 32 15.96 7.61 3.19
N ASP A 33 17.24 7.38 3.53
CA ASP A 33 17.88 7.88 4.75
C ASP A 33 17.89 9.42 4.87
N THR A 34 17.75 10.12 3.75
CA THR A 34 17.70 11.59 3.71
C THR A 34 16.30 12.17 3.88
N LEU A 35 15.26 11.33 3.83
CA LEU A 35 13.87 11.75 3.95
C LEU A 35 13.45 11.86 5.41
N THR A 36 12.58 12.82 5.72
CA THR A 36 12.03 12.91 7.06
C THR A 36 11.00 11.80 7.29
N PRO A 37 10.77 11.38 8.55
CA PRO A 37 9.76 10.39 8.87
C PRO A 37 8.36 10.73 8.36
N GLU A 38 7.99 12.02 8.34
CA GLU A 38 6.71 12.49 7.81
C GLU A 38 6.62 12.31 6.30
N GLN A 39 7.72 12.54 5.57
CA GLN A 39 7.76 12.31 4.12
C GLN A 39 7.59 10.82 3.81
N LEU A 40 8.29 9.94 4.53
CA LEU A 40 8.14 8.48 4.37
C LEU A 40 6.71 8.01 4.66
N PHE A 41 6.09 8.57 5.71
CA PHE A 41 4.70 8.28 6.02
C PHE A 41 3.75 8.72 4.90
N LEU A 42 3.90 9.94 4.39
CA LEU A 42 3.05 10.44 3.30
C LEU A 42 3.24 9.63 2.02
N THR A 43 4.48 9.24 1.68
CA THR A 43 4.76 8.33 0.56
C THR A 43 4.08 6.98 0.75
N ALA A 44 4.18 6.36 1.93
CA ALA A 44 3.50 5.10 2.23
C ALA A 44 1.97 5.21 2.11
N VAL A 45 1.39 6.36 2.49
CA VAL A 45 -0.04 6.65 2.34
C VAL A 45 -0.43 6.76 0.88
N ASP A 46 0.33 7.49 0.07
CA ASP A 46 0.08 7.67 -1.35
C ASP A 46 0.14 6.33 -2.09
N ASP A 47 1.16 5.51 -1.83
CA ASP A 47 1.30 4.16 -2.41
C ASP A 47 0.11 3.26 -2.05
N ALA A 48 -0.34 3.29 -0.80
CA ALA A 48 -1.49 2.51 -0.35
C ALA A 48 -2.81 2.98 -1.01
N LEU A 49 -2.96 4.29 -1.24
CA LEU A 49 -4.11 4.84 -1.96
C LEU A 49 -4.10 4.45 -3.43
N GLU A 50 -2.93 4.49 -4.08
CA GLU A 50 -2.76 4.07 -5.47
C GLU A 50 -3.08 2.59 -5.63
N GLN A 51 -2.54 1.72 -4.75
CA GLN A 51 -2.85 0.30 -4.77
C GLN A 51 -4.36 0.03 -4.59
N ARG A 52 -5.01 0.76 -3.67
CA ARG A 52 -6.47 0.65 -3.47
C ARG A 52 -7.24 1.05 -4.73
N ARG A 53 -6.80 2.11 -5.41
CA ARG A 53 -7.39 2.57 -6.67
C ARG A 53 -7.21 1.51 -7.77
N ALA A 54 -6.01 0.95 -7.92
CA ALA A 54 -5.72 -0.10 -8.90
C ALA A 54 -6.63 -1.33 -8.70
N HIS A 55 -6.74 -1.84 -7.47
CA HIS A 55 -7.63 -2.97 -7.15
C HIS A 55 -9.11 -2.66 -7.45
N LYS A 56 -9.55 -1.41 -7.22
CA LYS A 56 -10.91 -1.01 -7.56
C LYS A 56 -11.14 -1.06 -9.07
N VAL A 57 -10.19 -0.55 -9.85
CA VAL A 57 -10.26 -0.58 -11.33
C VAL A 57 -10.28 -2.01 -11.83
N GLU A 58 -9.37 -2.86 -11.36
CA GLU A 58 -9.32 -4.28 -11.73
C GLU A 58 -10.65 -5.00 -11.43
N LYS A 59 -11.23 -4.75 -10.25
CA LYS A 59 -12.54 -5.29 -9.89
C LYS A 59 -13.64 -4.84 -10.86
N LEU A 60 -13.65 -3.57 -11.24
CA LEU A 60 -14.63 -3.04 -12.18
C LEU A 60 -14.47 -3.64 -13.58
N ILE A 61 -13.22 -3.79 -14.06
CA ILE A 61 -12.92 -4.45 -15.34
C ILE A 61 -13.44 -5.89 -15.33
N ARG A 62 -13.17 -6.64 -14.25
CA ARG A 62 -13.65 -8.02 -14.10
C ARG A 62 -15.17 -8.10 -14.04
N GLN A 63 -15.83 -7.16 -13.37
CA GLN A 63 -17.29 -7.09 -13.28
C GLN A 63 -17.96 -6.69 -14.61
N ALA A 64 -17.28 -5.91 -15.44
CA ALA A 64 -17.80 -5.48 -16.74
C ALA A 64 -17.91 -6.63 -17.76
N GLY A 65 -17.25 -7.77 -17.50
CA GLY A 65 -17.39 -8.97 -18.33
C GLY A 65 -16.98 -8.75 -19.79
N PHE A 66 -15.94 -7.93 -20.02
CA PHE A 66 -15.51 -7.58 -21.37
C PHE A 66 -15.26 -8.85 -22.20
N PRO A 67 -15.87 -8.97 -23.40
CA PRO A 67 -15.87 -10.20 -24.19
C PRO A 67 -14.50 -10.62 -24.73
N ILE A 68 -13.45 -9.82 -24.50
CA ILE A 68 -12.07 -10.16 -24.88
C ILE A 68 -11.14 -9.90 -23.68
N PRO A 69 -10.62 -10.95 -23.01
CA PRO A 69 -9.74 -10.82 -21.84
C PRO A 69 -8.38 -10.15 -22.12
N HIS A 70 -8.04 -9.91 -23.40
CA HIS A 70 -6.71 -9.49 -23.86
C HIS A 70 -6.73 -8.29 -24.82
N ALA A 71 -7.81 -7.51 -24.87
CA ALA A 71 -7.76 -6.23 -25.57
C ALA A 71 -6.98 -5.23 -24.72
N THR A 72 -5.65 -5.24 -24.89
CA THR A 72 -4.75 -4.16 -24.47
C THR A 72 -4.99 -2.90 -25.28
#